data_AF-A0A7W5G5E2-F1
#
_entry.id   AF-A0A7W5G5E2-F1
#
_cell.length_a   1.000
_cell.length_b   1.000
_cell.length_c   1.000
_cell.angle_alpha   90.00
_cell.angle_beta   90.00
_cell.angle_gamma   90.00
#
_symmetry.space_group_name_H-M   'P 1'
#
loop_
_entity.id
_entity.type
_entity.pdbx_description
1 polymer ?
#
loop_
_entity_poly.entity_id
_entity_poly.type
_entity_poly.pdbx_seq_one_letter_code
_entity_poly.pdbx_strand_id
1 'polypeptide(L)'
;MQVYVRSRRAGERVMTSLSDFLESSLRLTVSRDKSTVERPWNRGYLGYTLTRHRLPKLTLAKASLQRLMGRVREILKRGRGRGVRRVTQPLVRSAWVNLGTGHGKRA
;
A
#
# COMPACT_ATOMS: atom_id res chain seq x y z
N MET A 1 -1.80 2.09 -12.68
CA MET A 1 -2.02 0.64 -12.85
C MET A 1 -0.73 -0.11 -12.52
N GLN A 2 -0.79 -1.36 -12.05
CA GLN A 2 0.39 -2.22 -11.88
C GLN A 2 0.33 -3.39 -12.85
N VAL A 3 1.45 -3.69 -13.52
CA VAL A 3 1.59 -4.82 -14.44
C VAL A 3 2.71 -5.71 -13.91
N TYR A 4 2.41 -7.00 -13.71
CA TYR A 4 3.40 -7.96 -13.23
C TYR A 4 3.94 -8.78 -14.39
N VAL A 5 5.26 -8.86 -14.49
CA VAL A 5 5.96 -9.57 -15.56
C VAL A 5 7.04 -10.47 -14.96
N ARG A 6 7.37 -11.55 -15.67
CA ARG A 6 8.38 -12.53 -15.22
C ARG A 6 9.81 -11.98 -15.24
N SER A 7 10.13 -11.08 -16.17
CA SER A 7 11.50 -10.56 -16.36
C SER A 7 11.53 -9.04 -16.45
N ARG A 8 12.65 -8.44 -16.01
CA ARG A 8 12.87 -7.00 -16.09
C ARG A 8 12.82 -6.50 -17.53
N ARG A 9 13.45 -7.23 -18.46
CA ARG A 9 13.44 -6.90 -19.90
C ARG A 9 12.02 -6.86 -20.47
N ALA A 10 11.16 -7.81 -20.08
CA ALA A 10 9.76 -7.78 -20.49
C ALA A 10 9.03 -6.57 -19.89
N GLY A 11 9.34 -6.21 -18.64
CA GLY A 11 8.77 -5.03 -17.99
C GLY A 11 9.14 -3.72 -18.68
N GLU A 12 10.41 -3.57 -19.08
CA GLU A 12 10.89 -2.39 -19.80
C GLU A 12 10.24 -2.27 -21.19
N ARG A 13 10.07 -3.40 -21.90
CA ARG A 13 9.34 -3.44 -23.18
C ARG A 13 7.88 -3.03 -23.01
N VAL A 14 7.19 -3.59 -22.02
CA VAL A 14 5.78 -3.26 -21.73
C VAL A 14 5.64 -1.81 -21.29
N MET A 15 6.56 -1.30 -20.47
CA MET A 15 6.57 0.10 -20.03
C MET A 15 6.69 1.06 -21.24
N THR A 16 7.57 0.74 -22.19
CA THR A 16 7.75 1.55 -23.41
C THR A 16 6.47 1.53 -24.25
N SER A 17 5.99 0.33 -24.59
CA SER A 17 4.79 0.16 -25.42
C SER A 17 3.53 0.79 -24.80
N LEU A 18 3.34 0.67 -23.48
CA LEU A 18 2.22 1.31 -22.79
C LEU A 18 2.37 2.83 -22.73
N SER A 19 3.58 3.34 -22.57
CA SER A 19 3.80 4.79 -22.58
C SER A 19 3.45 5.37 -23.94
N ASP A 20 3.93 4.75 -25.03
CA ASP A 20 3.64 5.17 -26.40
C ASP A 20 2.15 5.09 -26.72
N PHE A 21 1.46 4.03 -26.27
CA PHE A 21 0.02 3.88 -26.45
C PHE A 21 -0.79 4.95 -25.70
N LEU A 22 -0.44 5.24 -24.44
CA LEU A 22 -1.15 6.22 -23.61
C LEU A 22 -0.94 7.66 -24.13
N GLU A 23 0.24 7.97 -24.62
CA GLU A 23 0.56 9.29 -25.19
C GLU A 23 -0.09 9.48 -26.56
N SER A 24 -0.06 8.46 -27.43
CA SER A 24 -0.65 8.54 -28.78
C SER A 24 -2.18 8.51 -28.78
N SER A 25 -2.78 7.57 -28.02
CA SER A 25 -4.22 7.30 -28.11
C SER A 25 -5.03 8.15 -27.14
N LEU A 26 -4.52 8.35 -25.91
CA LEU A 26 -5.24 9.04 -24.83
C LEU A 26 -4.69 10.44 -24.52
N ARG A 27 -3.57 10.84 -25.15
CA ARG A 27 -2.88 12.13 -24.89
C ARG A 27 -2.57 12.35 -23.40
N LEU A 28 -2.30 11.27 -22.67
CA LEU A 28 -1.97 11.31 -21.25
C LEU A 28 -0.46 11.25 -21.05
N THR A 29 0.09 12.23 -20.34
CA THR A 29 1.52 12.23 -19.97
C THR A 29 1.78 11.21 -18.87
N VAL A 30 2.67 10.25 -19.14
CA VAL A 30 3.09 9.27 -18.13
C VAL A 30 4.17 9.88 -17.24
N SER A 31 3.91 9.98 -15.93
CA SER A 31 4.92 10.38 -14.95
C SER A 31 5.98 9.28 -14.79
N ARG A 32 7.15 9.45 -15.41
CA ARG A 32 8.26 8.47 -15.35
C ARG A 32 8.74 8.21 -13.92
N ASP A 33 8.72 9.22 -13.05
CA ASP A 33 9.08 9.08 -11.63
C ASP A 33 8.15 8.14 -10.86
N LYS A 34 6.90 8.02 -11.32
CA LYS A 34 5.86 7.19 -10.69
C LYS A 34 5.70 5.84 -11.38
N SER A 35 6.34 5.60 -12.51
CA SER A 35 6.14 4.42 -13.35
C SER A 35 7.49 3.78 -13.66
N THR A 36 8.03 3.06 -12.67
CA THR A 36 9.34 2.39 -12.77
C THR A 36 9.17 0.89 -12.71
N VAL A 37 9.94 0.16 -13.52
CA VAL A 37 10.01 -1.30 -13.50
C VAL A 37 10.82 -1.73 -12.28
N GLU A 38 10.13 -2.14 -11.22
CA GLU A 38 10.75 -2.57 -9.97
C GLU A 38 10.19 -3.89 -9.47
N ARG A 39 10.89 -4.45 -8.49
CA ARG A 39 10.46 -5.66 -7.79
C ARG A 39 9.24 -5.35 -6.90
N PRO A 40 8.23 -6.24 -6.87
CA PRO A 40 6.96 -5.98 -6.20
C PRO A 40 7.06 -5.82 -4.67
N TRP A 41 8.14 -6.31 -4.06
CA TRP A 41 8.40 -6.14 -2.62
C TRP A 41 9.07 -4.81 -2.25
N ASN A 42 9.58 -4.06 -3.22
CA ASN A 42 10.12 -2.72 -2.98
C ASN A 42 9.04 -1.64 -3.11
N ARG A 43 7.91 -1.95 -3.76
CA ARG A 43 6.88 -0.98 -4.11
C ARG A 43 5.56 -1.28 -3.41
N GLY A 44 5.05 -0.28 -2.71
CA GLY A 44 3.72 -0.34 -2.10
C GLY A 44 2.63 0.11 -3.08
N TYR A 45 1.50 -0.60 -3.10
CA TYR A 45 0.31 -0.21 -3.84
C TYR A 45 -0.94 -0.39 -2.97
N LEU A 46 -1.83 0.61 -2.99
CA LEU A 46 -3.04 0.67 -2.15
C LEU A 46 -2.80 0.41 -0.66
N GLY A 47 -1.60 0.75 -0.19
CA GLY A 47 -1.21 0.59 1.19
C GLY A 47 -0.72 -0.81 1.57
N TYR A 48 -0.52 -1.71 0.61
CA TYR A 48 0.06 -3.04 0.77
C TYR A 48 1.36 -3.19 -0.02
N THR A 49 2.14 -4.21 0.29
CA THR A 49 3.40 -4.60 -0.35
C THR A 49 3.46 -6.12 -0.40
N LEU A 50 4.19 -6.68 -1.36
CA LEU A 50 4.37 -8.12 -1.47
C LEU A 50 5.65 -8.57 -0.76
N THR A 51 5.68 -9.79 -0.24
CA THR A 51 6.90 -10.38 0.32
C THR A 51 7.75 -11.05 -0.76
N ARG A 52 9.06 -11.18 -0.51
CA ARG A 52 10.04 -11.80 -1.42
C ARG A 52 9.92 -13.33 -1.53
N HIS A 53 9.04 -13.97 -0.75
CA HIS A 53 8.90 -15.43 -0.73
C HIS A 53 8.30 -15.98 -2.03
N ARG A 54 8.57 -17.27 -2.31
CA ARG A 54 7.99 -18.01 -3.47
C ARG A 54 6.47 -17.95 -3.51
N LEU A 55 5.82 -17.88 -2.34
CA LEU A 55 4.41 -17.55 -2.18
C LEU A 55 4.33 -16.11 -1.66
N PRO A 56 4.05 -15.12 -2.51
CA PRO A 56 4.01 -13.73 -2.09
C PRO A 56 2.81 -13.50 -1.18
N LYS A 57 3.06 -13.19 0.09
CA LYS A 57 2.02 -12.79 1.05
C LYS A 57 1.82 -11.29 0.99
N LEU A 58 0.56 -10.86 0.98
CA LEU A 58 0.18 -9.46 1.08
C LEU A 58 0.55 -8.94 2.46
N THR A 59 1.42 -7.95 2.51
CA THR A 59 1.91 -7.30 3.74
C THR A 59 1.51 -5.83 3.73
N LEU A 60 1.34 -5.20 4.89
CA LEU A 60 1.10 -3.76 4.96
C LEU A 60 2.34 -2.97 4.52
N ALA A 61 2.14 -1.95 3.67
CA ALA A 61 3.21 -1.06 3.27
C ALA A 61 3.70 -0.24 4.49
N LYS A 62 5.01 -0.01 4.59
CA LYS A 62 5.61 0.79 5.68
C LYS A 62 4.93 2.15 5.85
N ALA A 63 4.60 2.83 4.75
CA ALA A 63 3.90 4.11 4.77
C ALA A 63 2.50 4.03 5.39
N SER A 64 1.74 2.96 5.11
CA SER A 64 0.43 2.72 5.74
C SER A 64 0.56 2.48 7.24
N LEU A 65 1.56 1.70 7.64
CA LEU A 65 1.85 1.44 9.04
C LEU A 65 2.22 2.74 9.78
N GLN A 66 3.05 3.59 9.17
CA GLN A 66 3.42 4.89 9.77
C GLN A 66 2.21 5.82 9.91
N ARG A 67 1.34 5.90 8.90
CA ARG A 67 0.08 6.66 8.99
C ARG A 67 -0.83 6.12 10.10
N LEU A 68 -0.90 4.80 10.24
CA LEU A 68 -1.66 4.15 11.30
C LEU A 68 -1.11 4.54 12.67
N MET A 69 0.20 4.38 12.88
CA MET A 69 0.86 4.74 14.14
C MET A 69 0.73 6.24 14.44
N GLY A 70 0.78 7.10 13.43
CA GLY A 70 0.51 8.54 13.56
C GLY A 70 -0.87 8.83 14.11
N ARG A 71 -1.93 8.25 13.52
CA ARG A 71 -3.30 8.41 14.01
C ARG A 71 -3.50 7.87 15.42
N VAL A 72 -2.97 6.69 15.72
CA VAL A 72 -3.02 6.11 17.07
C VAL A 72 -2.37 7.07 18.06
N ARG A 73 -1.21 7.64 17.71
CA ARG A 73 -0.52 8.62 18.56
C ARG A 73 -1.33 9.90 18.73
N GLU A 74 -2.02 10.41 17.71
CA GLU A 74 -2.91 11.57 17.84
C GLU A 74 -4.09 11.30 18.78
N ILE A 75 -4.75 10.14 18.63
CA ILE A 75 -5.86 9.73 19.50
C ILE A 75 -5.38 9.64 20.95
N LEU A 76 -4.23 9.01 21.18
CA LEU A 76 -3.63 8.89 22.51
C LEU A 76 -3.20 10.25 23.09
N LYS A 77 -2.66 11.16 22.26
CA LYS A 77 -2.34 12.53 22.70
C LYS A 77 -3.58 13.32 23.13
N ARG A 78 -4.68 13.23 22.37
CA ARG A 78 -5.97 13.87 22.69
C ARG A 78 -6.69 13.21 23.88
N GLY A 79 -6.32 11.97 24.20
CA GLY A 79 -6.88 11.19 25.31
C GLY A 79 -6.17 11.36 26.65
N ARG A 80 -5.07 12.13 26.74
CA ARG A 80 -4.38 12.39 28.01
C ARG A 80 -5.35 13.00 29.03
N GLY A 81 -5.53 12.32 30.18
CA GLY A 81 -6.43 12.73 31.26
C GLY A 81 -7.88 12.21 31.14
N ARG A 82 -8.20 11.37 30.16
CA ARG A 82 -9.53 10.73 30.02
C ARG A 82 -9.44 9.24 30.35
N GLY A 83 -10.48 8.69 31.01
CA GLY A 83 -10.52 7.28 31.38
C GLY A 83 -10.38 6.35 30.15
N VAL A 84 -9.67 5.23 30.33
CA VAL A 84 -9.27 4.29 29.27
C VAL A 84 -10.43 3.92 28.33
N ARG A 85 -11.64 3.66 28.88
CA ARG A 85 -12.85 3.38 28.07
C ARG A 85 -13.17 4.45 27.02
N ARG A 86 -12.99 5.74 27.36
CA ARG A 86 -13.27 6.86 26.44
C ARG A 86 -12.20 7.01 25.34
N VAL A 87 -10.99 6.51 25.58
CA VAL A 87 -9.89 6.52 24.59
C VAL A 87 -9.93 5.29 23.68
N THR A 88 -10.36 4.15 24.22
CA THR A 88 -10.48 2.89 23.47
C THR A 88 -11.67 2.89 22.50
N GLN A 89 -12.79 3.52 22.86
CA GLN A 89 -13.97 3.58 21.97
C GLN A 89 -13.69 4.19 20.59
N PRO A 90 -13.04 5.37 20.46
CA PRO A 90 -12.63 5.92 19.16
C PRO A 90 -11.66 5.02 18.40
N LEU A 91 -10.77 4.32 19.11
CA LEU A 91 -9.79 3.43 18.51
C LEU A 91 -10.48 2.23 17.85
N VAL A 92 -11.41 1.57 18.56
CA VAL A 92 -12.18 0.41 18.07
C VAL A 92 -13.16 0.80 16.96
N ARG A 93 -13.77 2.00 17.04
CA ARG A 93 -14.68 2.51 16.00
C ARG A 93 -13.96 2.93 14.73
N SER A 94 -12.64 3.16 14.78
CA SER A 94 -11.88 3.42 13.57
C SER A 94 -11.88 2.16 12.70
N ALA A 95 -12.40 2.27 11.47
CA ALA A 95 -12.54 1.17 10.52
C ALA A 95 -11.23 0.39 10.23
N TRP A 96 -10.09 0.90 10.69
CA TRP A 96 -8.75 0.36 10.52
C TRP A 96 -8.42 -0.81 11.45
N VAL A 97 -9.08 -0.94 12.61
CA VAL A 97 -8.88 -2.12 13.49
C VAL A 97 -9.39 -3.40 12.81
N ASN A 98 -10.47 -3.30 12.02
CA ASN A 98 -11.02 -4.43 11.27
C ASN A 98 -10.20 -4.82 10.03
N LEU A 99 -9.44 -3.88 9.44
CA LEU A 99 -8.57 -4.17 8.29
C LEU A 99 -7.31 -4.95 8.69
N GLY A 100 -6.83 -4.79 9.93
CA GLY A 100 -5.66 -5.52 10.44
C GLY A 100 -5.95 -6.94 10.91
N THR A 101 -7.20 -7.25 11.30
CA THR A 101 -7.60 -8.55 11.86
C THR A 101 -8.12 -9.54 10.82
N GLY A 102 -8.41 -9.11 9.59
CA GLY A 102 -9.00 -9.94 8.53
C GLY A 102 -8.04 -10.90 7.79
N HIS A 103 -6.73 -10.82 8.00
CA HIS A 103 -5.74 -11.63 7.27
C HIS A 103 -4.94 -12.63 8.13
N GLY A 104 -5.30 -12.79 9.41
CA GLY A 104 -4.67 -13.77 10.30
C GLY A 104 -5.43 -15.09 10.49
N LYS A 105 -6.63 -15.25 9.91
CA LYS A 105 -7.48 -16.44 10.10
C LYS A 105 -7.99 -16.96 8.76
N ARG A 106 -7.12 -17.64 8.03
CA ARG A 106 -7.43 -18.64 6.99
C ARG A 106 -6.11 -19.34 6.67
N ALA A 107 -5.72 -20.23 7.58
CA ALA A 107 -4.87 -21.38 7.34
C ALA A 107 -5.74 -22.61 7.66
#